data_AF-A0A9X8UHK0-F1
#
_entry.id   AF-A0A9X8UHK0-F1
#
_cell.length_a   1.000
_cell.length_b   1.000
_cell.length_c   1.000
_cell.angle_alpha   90.00
_cell.angle_beta   90.00
_cell.angle_gamma   90.00
#
_symmetry.space_group_name_H-M   'P 1'
#
loop_
_entity.id
_entity.type
_entity.pdbx_description
1 polymer ?
#
loop_
_entity_poly.entity_id
_entity_poly.type
_entity_poly.pdbx_seq_one_letter_code
_entity_poly.pdbx_strand_id
1 'polypeptide(L)'
;MNDAFHVDMEKLMSLHRFGDVLDDAIKSVGSETVELVPDRGARDSIGRHWYGSRCHMRNKETDEKFYLHIGLIYLPETRTGLMVELDKRSNPASFPIVWENLGEGSRYEISRDEDDYLKLFMPQDAFDALCGKKRGEQVKAISDYIKECAEAIAAAACQAGFSLKLCDLAEDYKLACAFEEAVVSIKSERYTIEPDRKCPDNFGQYAAGYRCFVKTRDGQQDLYPYFGAIYSYKKTPYGIFAEIDKLNHPGCYDRAYAGIKEDPAYELSKKDPPFIKMFMPAADVERLNSLDHRGQVEMLAGFLDVCVTNLLDASR
;
A
#
# COMPACT_ATOMS: atom_id res chain seq x y z
N MET A 1 -8.40 -20.81 -38.96
CA MET A 1 -9.85 -20.71 -39.16
C MET A 1 -10.21 -19.25 -38.91
N ASN A 2 -10.90 -18.58 -39.84
CA ASN A 2 -11.45 -17.26 -39.60
C ASN A 2 -12.67 -17.45 -38.71
N ASP A 3 -12.48 -17.44 -37.39
CA ASP A 3 -13.59 -17.37 -36.45
C ASP A 3 -14.21 -15.98 -36.57
N ALA A 4 -15.20 -15.87 -37.46
CA ALA A 4 -15.97 -14.64 -37.61
C ALA A 4 -16.55 -14.26 -36.24
N PHE A 5 -16.34 -13.01 -35.84
CA PHE A 5 -16.86 -12.47 -34.58
C PHE A 5 -18.39 -12.62 -34.53
N HIS A 6 -18.89 -13.33 -33.52
CA HIS A 6 -20.30 -13.56 -33.28
C HIS A 6 -20.75 -12.83 -32.01
N VAL A 7 -21.78 -11.99 -32.13
CA VAL A 7 -22.37 -11.26 -31.00
C VAL A 7 -23.61 -12.00 -30.50
N ASP A 8 -23.52 -12.52 -29.28
CA ASP A 8 -24.63 -13.14 -28.56
C ASP A 8 -25.09 -12.19 -27.44
N MET A 9 -26.15 -11.44 -27.70
CA MET A 9 -26.64 -10.41 -26.78
C MET A 9 -27.16 -11.01 -25.46
N GLU A 10 -27.67 -12.24 -25.46
CA GLU A 10 -28.15 -12.89 -24.22
C GLU A 10 -27.00 -13.21 -23.28
N LYS A 11 -25.87 -13.66 -23.83
CA LYS A 11 -24.64 -13.86 -23.05
C LYS A 11 -24.07 -12.54 -22.52
N LEU A 12 -24.06 -11.49 -23.32
CA LEU A 12 -23.59 -10.17 -22.89
C LEU A 12 -24.49 -9.58 -21.78
N MET A 13 -25.81 -9.76 -21.87
CA MET A 13 -26.72 -9.40 -20.77
C MET A 13 -26.49 -10.23 -19.52
N SER A 14 -26.13 -11.51 -19.66
CA SER A 14 -25.81 -12.38 -18.53
C SER A 14 -24.52 -11.93 -17.83
N LEU A 15 -23.52 -11.45 -18.58
CA LEU A 15 -22.31 -10.84 -18.02
C LEU A 15 -22.63 -9.55 -17.23
N HIS A 16 -23.52 -8.70 -17.74
CA HIS A 16 -24.01 -7.55 -16.97
C HIS A 16 -24.69 -7.98 -15.66
N ARG A 17 -25.61 -8.95 -15.72
CA ARG A 17 -26.29 -9.49 -14.53
C ARG A 17 -25.32 -10.09 -13.52
N PHE A 18 -24.24 -10.72 -13.98
CA PHE A 18 -23.17 -11.19 -13.10
C PHE A 18 -22.58 -10.03 -12.29
N GLY A 19 -22.38 -8.85 -12.89
CA GLY A 19 -21.94 -7.65 -12.16
C GLY A 19 -22.87 -7.27 -11.00
N ASP A 20 -24.18 -7.28 -11.23
CA ASP A 20 -25.17 -7.00 -10.18
C ASP A 20 -25.15 -8.06 -9.07
N VAL A 21 -25.00 -9.33 -9.44
CA VAL A 21 -24.91 -10.46 -8.51
C VAL A 21 -23.62 -10.38 -7.69
N LEU A 22 -22.50 -10.00 -8.30
CA LEU A 22 -21.21 -9.85 -7.65
C LEU A 22 -21.23 -8.71 -6.62
N ASP A 23 -21.77 -7.54 -6.98
CA ASP A 23 -21.89 -6.39 -6.05
C ASP A 23 -22.77 -6.75 -4.84
N ASP A 24 -23.87 -7.46 -5.05
CA ASP A 24 -24.70 -7.98 -3.96
C ASP A 24 -23.97 -9.02 -3.11
N ALA A 25 -23.23 -9.93 -3.74
CA ALA A 25 -22.49 -10.97 -3.05
C ALA A 25 -21.43 -10.36 -2.12
N ILE A 26 -20.61 -9.42 -2.61
CA ILE A 26 -19.58 -8.75 -1.82
C ILE A 26 -20.20 -8.05 -0.60
N LYS A 27 -21.28 -7.28 -0.79
CA LYS A 27 -21.96 -6.60 0.33
C LYS A 27 -22.63 -7.54 1.33
N SER A 28 -22.98 -8.75 0.88
CA SER A 28 -23.63 -9.75 1.73
C SER A 28 -22.64 -10.60 2.53
N VAL A 29 -21.33 -10.41 2.37
CA VAL A 29 -20.32 -11.17 3.12
C VAL A 29 -20.43 -10.85 4.60
N GLY A 30 -20.99 -11.81 5.35
CA GLY A 30 -21.05 -11.80 6.80
C GLY A 30 -19.88 -12.58 7.39
N SER A 31 -18.79 -11.88 7.70
CA SER A 31 -17.62 -12.44 8.39
C SER A 31 -17.37 -11.74 9.72
N GLU A 32 -16.95 -12.49 10.74
CA GLU A 32 -16.51 -11.95 12.03
C GLU A 32 -15.06 -11.45 11.98
N THR A 33 -14.26 -11.92 11.02
CA THR A 33 -12.82 -11.62 10.93
C THR A 33 -12.49 -10.56 9.89
N VAL A 34 -13.29 -10.45 8.82
CA VAL A 34 -13.05 -9.48 7.75
C VAL A 34 -14.25 -8.59 7.46
N GLU A 35 -13.96 -7.40 6.96
CA GLU A 35 -14.91 -6.46 6.38
C GLU A 35 -14.53 -6.22 4.92
N LEU A 36 -15.51 -6.25 4.01
CA LEU A 36 -15.31 -5.98 2.58
C LEU A 36 -16.19 -4.81 2.13
N VAL A 37 -15.60 -3.88 1.38
CA VAL A 37 -16.27 -2.71 0.81
C VAL A 37 -15.91 -2.59 -0.66
N PRO A 38 -16.87 -2.69 -1.60
CA PRO A 38 -16.60 -2.46 -3.03
C PRO A 38 -16.09 -1.04 -3.29
N ASP A 39 -15.04 -0.91 -4.10
CA ASP A 39 -14.55 0.38 -4.61
C ASP A 39 -15.21 0.68 -5.96
N ARG A 40 -16.30 1.45 -5.89
CA ARG A 40 -17.06 1.87 -7.09
C ARG A 40 -16.36 2.94 -7.92
N GLY A 41 -15.27 3.52 -7.42
CA GLY A 41 -14.47 4.53 -8.13
C GLY A 41 -13.34 3.92 -8.96
N ALA A 42 -13.03 2.63 -8.77
CA ALA A 42 -11.96 1.93 -9.45
C ALA A 42 -12.20 1.82 -10.96
N ARG A 43 -11.35 2.51 -11.74
CA ARG A 43 -11.44 2.56 -13.21
C ARG A 43 -11.01 1.27 -13.90
N ASP A 44 -10.33 0.38 -13.18
CA ASP A 44 -9.74 -0.85 -13.68
C ASP A 44 -10.55 -2.11 -13.30
N SER A 45 -11.76 -1.96 -12.75
CA SER A 45 -12.65 -3.10 -12.42
C SER A 45 -13.07 -3.91 -13.66
N ILE A 46 -13.02 -3.31 -14.84
CA ILE A 46 -13.38 -3.95 -16.11
C ILE A 46 -12.26 -3.68 -17.12
N GLY A 47 -11.75 -4.73 -17.75
CA GLY A 47 -10.64 -4.68 -18.69
C GLY A 47 -10.89 -5.56 -19.90
N ARG A 48 -9.88 -5.67 -20.77
CA ARG A 48 -9.97 -6.50 -21.98
C ARG A 48 -10.03 -8.01 -21.70
N HIS A 49 -9.53 -8.45 -20.55
CA HIS A 49 -9.40 -9.85 -20.17
C HIS A 49 -9.93 -10.12 -18.75
N TRP A 50 -10.69 -9.19 -18.18
CA TRP A 50 -11.33 -9.37 -16.89
C TRP A 50 -12.61 -8.53 -16.76
N TYR A 51 -13.49 -8.97 -15.86
CA TYR A 51 -14.74 -8.32 -15.53
C TYR A 51 -15.06 -8.56 -14.05
N GLY A 52 -14.99 -7.54 -13.21
CA GLY A 52 -15.10 -7.70 -11.78
C GLY A 52 -15.32 -6.39 -11.03
N SER A 53 -14.87 -6.38 -9.79
CA SER A 53 -14.93 -5.26 -8.86
C SER A 53 -13.66 -5.21 -8.03
N ARG A 54 -13.11 -4.00 -7.85
CA ARG A 54 -12.10 -3.77 -6.81
C ARG A 54 -12.78 -3.69 -5.45
N CYS A 55 -12.11 -4.19 -4.43
CA CYS A 55 -12.67 -4.25 -3.08
C CYS A 55 -11.62 -3.92 -2.02
N HIS A 56 -11.95 -3.02 -1.11
CA HIS A 56 -11.20 -2.82 0.12
C HIS A 56 -11.61 -3.91 1.11
N MET A 57 -10.63 -4.69 1.55
CA MET A 57 -10.79 -5.64 2.64
C MET A 57 -10.03 -5.14 3.87
N ARG A 58 -10.62 -5.31 5.05
CA ARG A 58 -9.99 -5.01 6.33
C ARG A 58 -10.10 -6.21 7.26
N ASN A 59 -8.98 -6.65 7.81
CA ASN A 59 -8.97 -7.58 8.93
C ASN A 59 -9.43 -6.83 10.19
N LYS A 60 -10.53 -7.28 10.80
CA LYS A 60 -11.15 -6.63 11.97
C LYS A 60 -10.32 -6.77 13.24
N GLU A 61 -9.46 -7.78 13.32
CA GLU A 61 -8.58 -8.02 14.48
C GLU A 61 -7.31 -7.17 14.41
N THR A 62 -6.62 -7.16 13.26
CA THR A 62 -5.31 -6.50 13.13
C THR A 62 -5.37 -5.08 12.59
N ASP A 63 -6.51 -4.68 12.02
CA ASP A 63 -6.73 -3.49 11.19
C ASP A 63 -5.92 -3.47 9.89
N GLU A 64 -5.34 -4.61 9.50
CA GLU A 64 -4.62 -4.75 8.24
C GLU A 64 -5.57 -4.61 7.05
N LYS A 65 -5.11 -3.90 6.02
CA LYS A 65 -5.93 -3.51 4.87
C LYS A 65 -5.35 -4.13 3.61
N PHE A 66 -6.26 -4.63 2.79
CA PHE A 66 -5.96 -5.24 1.50
C PHE A 66 -6.81 -4.57 0.43
N TYR A 67 -6.29 -4.53 -0.78
CA TYR A 67 -7.01 -4.12 -1.96
C TYR A 67 -7.05 -5.30 -2.93
N LEU A 68 -8.24 -5.88 -3.05
CA LEU A 68 -8.49 -7.10 -3.79
C LEU A 68 -9.16 -6.78 -5.12
N HIS A 69 -8.95 -7.66 -6.11
CA HIS A 69 -9.77 -7.71 -7.30
C HIS A 69 -10.60 -8.99 -7.26
N ILE A 70 -11.91 -8.87 -7.40
CA ILE A 70 -12.84 -10.00 -7.37
C ILE A 70 -13.62 -10.01 -8.68
N GLY A 71 -13.58 -11.09 -9.43
CA GLY A 71 -14.32 -11.15 -10.69
C GLY A 71 -13.91 -12.28 -11.63
N LEU A 72 -14.41 -12.20 -12.84
CA LEU A 72 -14.08 -13.11 -13.92
C LEU A 72 -12.79 -12.65 -14.58
N ILE A 73 -11.85 -13.56 -14.75
CA ILE A 73 -10.70 -13.40 -15.66
C ILE A 73 -10.88 -14.34 -16.84
N TYR A 74 -10.70 -13.83 -18.06
CA TYR A 74 -10.91 -14.57 -19.31
C TYR A 74 -9.89 -14.17 -20.36
N LEU A 75 -9.47 -15.15 -21.18
CA LEU A 75 -8.33 -14.99 -22.09
C LEU A 75 -6.97 -14.67 -21.42
N PRO A 76 -6.66 -15.05 -20.16
CA PRO A 76 -5.30 -15.00 -19.67
C PRO A 76 -4.48 -16.16 -20.24
N GLU A 77 -3.15 -15.99 -20.23
CA GLU A 77 -2.21 -17.05 -20.61
C GLU A 77 -2.21 -18.21 -19.60
N THR A 78 -2.68 -17.96 -18.37
CA THR A 78 -2.64 -18.89 -17.24
C THR A 78 -3.96 -19.65 -17.06
N ARG A 79 -5.00 -19.00 -16.53
CA ARG A 79 -6.27 -19.66 -16.18
C ARG A 79 -7.48 -18.74 -16.22
N THR A 80 -8.56 -19.18 -16.87
CA THR A 80 -9.87 -18.49 -16.90
C THR A 80 -10.75 -18.95 -15.72
N GLY A 81 -11.55 -18.05 -15.16
CA GLY A 81 -12.53 -18.39 -14.11
C GLY A 81 -12.94 -17.21 -13.23
N LEU A 82 -13.77 -17.49 -12.22
CA LEU A 82 -14.05 -16.55 -11.12
C LEU A 82 -12.91 -16.61 -10.10
N MET A 83 -12.35 -15.46 -9.75
CA MET A 83 -11.22 -15.35 -8.84
C MET A 83 -11.41 -14.26 -7.78
N VAL A 84 -10.67 -14.43 -6.68
CA VAL A 84 -10.25 -13.37 -5.77
C VAL A 84 -8.74 -13.24 -5.93
N GLU A 85 -8.27 -12.08 -6.33
CA GLU A 85 -6.86 -11.79 -6.59
C GLU A 85 -6.32 -10.81 -5.54
N LEU A 86 -5.14 -11.16 -5.02
CA LEU A 86 -4.27 -10.30 -4.24
C LEU A 86 -3.04 -9.97 -5.10
N ASP A 87 -2.89 -8.71 -5.49
CA ASP A 87 -1.74 -8.27 -6.29
C ASP A 87 -0.65 -7.62 -5.42
N LYS A 88 0.61 -7.84 -5.81
CA LYS A 88 1.79 -7.36 -5.08
C LYS A 88 1.89 -5.84 -5.05
N ARG A 89 1.46 -5.16 -6.10
CA ARG A 89 1.58 -3.69 -6.22
C ARG A 89 0.67 -2.98 -5.24
N SER A 90 -0.56 -3.46 -5.08
CA SER A 90 -1.56 -2.88 -4.19
C SER A 90 -1.38 -3.35 -2.74
N ASN A 91 -0.71 -4.48 -2.53
CA ASN A 91 -0.55 -5.12 -1.23
C ASN A 91 0.93 -5.42 -0.89
N PRO A 92 1.88 -4.48 -1.04
CA PRO A 92 3.31 -4.80 -1.06
C PRO A 92 3.86 -5.35 0.27
N ALA A 93 3.28 -4.94 1.41
CA ALA A 93 3.70 -5.42 2.72
C ALA A 93 3.18 -6.84 3.01
N SER A 94 1.91 -7.09 2.70
CA SER A 94 1.22 -8.34 3.05
C SER A 94 1.40 -9.43 2.00
N PHE A 95 1.60 -9.08 0.73
CA PHE A 95 1.71 -10.03 -0.37
C PHE A 95 2.74 -11.15 -0.13
N PRO A 96 4.02 -10.87 0.21
CA PRO A 96 5.00 -11.95 0.42
C PRO A 96 4.61 -12.87 1.59
N ILE A 97 3.98 -12.32 2.64
CA ILE A 97 3.52 -13.11 3.79
C ILE A 97 2.36 -14.01 3.38
N VAL A 98 1.36 -13.46 2.69
CA VAL A 98 0.20 -14.24 2.23
C VAL A 98 0.64 -15.28 1.21
N TRP A 99 1.54 -14.91 0.29
CA TRP A 99 2.08 -15.82 -0.72
C TRP A 99 2.64 -17.11 -0.12
N GLU A 100 3.45 -16.98 0.93
CA GLU A 100 4.09 -18.11 1.62
C GLU A 100 3.13 -18.88 2.54
N ASN A 101 2.21 -18.18 3.23
CA ASN A 101 1.41 -18.78 4.31
C ASN A 101 -0.03 -19.14 3.90
N LEU A 102 -0.48 -18.79 2.70
CA LEU A 102 -1.84 -19.13 2.25
C LEU A 102 -1.99 -20.65 2.10
N GLY A 103 -2.76 -21.22 3.02
CA GLY A 103 -3.13 -22.64 3.04
C GLY A 103 -4.31 -22.97 2.13
N GLU A 104 -4.60 -24.26 1.99
CA GLU A 104 -5.72 -24.76 1.19
C GLU A 104 -7.09 -24.35 1.77
N GLY A 105 -8.07 -24.18 0.89
CA GLY A 105 -9.47 -23.95 1.24
C GLY A 105 -10.40 -24.96 0.56
N SER A 106 -11.62 -25.04 1.06
CA SER A 106 -12.69 -25.89 0.53
C SER A 106 -13.42 -25.28 -0.68
N ARG A 107 -13.33 -23.96 -0.86
CA ARG A 107 -14.04 -23.22 -1.92
C ARG A 107 -13.15 -22.58 -2.98
N TYR A 108 -11.83 -22.72 -2.86
CA TYR A 108 -10.91 -22.13 -3.82
C TYR A 108 -9.73 -23.03 -4.13
N GLU A 109 -9.15 -22.81 -5.31
CA GLU A 109 -7.89 -23.37 -5.75
C GLU A 109 -6.86 -22.24 -5.88
N ILE A 110 -5.69 -22.41 -5.30
CA ILE A 110 -4.63 -21.40 -5.33
C ILE A 110 -3.88 -21.51 -6.65
N SER A 111 -3.73 -20.39 -7.36
CA SER A 111 -2.81 -20.24 -8.49
C SER A 111 -1.73 -19.22 -8.14
N ARG A 112 -0.48 -19.62 -8.41
CA ARG A 112 0.76 -18.84 -8.29
C ARG A 112 1.49 -18.79 -9.64
N ASP A 113 0.74 -18.90 -10.74
CA ASP A 113 1.31 -19.00 -12.09
C ASP A 113 1.96 -17.68 -12.57
N GLU A 114 1.66 -16.57 -11.88
CA GLU A 114 2.23 -15.25 -12.13
C GLU A 114 2.80 -14.68 -10.82
N ASP A 115 4.09 -14.31 -10.82
CA ASP A 115 4.85 -13.93 -9.61
C ASP A 115 4.29 -12.72 -8.85
N ASP A 116 3.54 -11.84 -9.53
CA ASP A 116 2.99 -10.62 -8.94
C ASP A 116 1.50 -10.73 -8.59
N TYR A 117 0.85 -11.87 -8.86
CA TYR A 117 -0.58 -12.07 -8.70
C TYR A 117 -0.91 -13.42 -8.04
N LEU A 118 -1.36 -13.37 -6.79
CA LEU A 118 -1.90 -14.53 -6.09
C LEU A 118 -3.40 -14.62 -6.35
N LYS A 119 -3.84 -15.68 -7.03
CA LYS A 119 -5.25 -15.85 -7.43
C LYS A 119 -5.86 -17.06 -6.73
N LEU A 120 -7.00 -16.85 -6.07
CA LEU A 120 -7.83 -17.90 -5.47
C LEU A 120 -9.01 -18.14 -6.41
N PHE A 121 -8.99 -19.19 -7.22
CA PHE A 121 -10.04 -19.49 -8.19
C PHE A 121 -11.17 -20.32 -7.58
N MET A 122 -12.42 -20.01 -7.90
CA MET A 122 -13.52 -20.94 -7.65
C MET A 122 -13.28 -22.23 -8.47
N PRO A 123 -13.38 -23.44 -7.87
CA PRO A 123 -13.26 -24.69 -8.59
C PRO A 123 -14.24 -24.77 -9.76
N GLN A 124 -13.84 -25.39 -10.87
CA GLN A 124 -14.64 -25.40 -12.10
C GLN A 124 -16.02 -26.02 -11.89
N ASP A 125 -16.11 -27.16 -11.20
CA ASP A 125 -17.38 -27.82 -10.90
C ASP A 125 -18.32 -26.93 -10.07
N ALA A 126 -17.76 -26.14 -9.15
CA ALA A 126 -18.53 -25.19 -8.35
C ALA A 126 -19.02 -24.00 -9.19
N PHE A 127 -18.19 -23.52 -10.13
CA PHE A 127 -18.55 -22.46 -11.06
C PHE A 127 -19.64 -22.90 -12.06
N ASP A 128 -19.54 -24.12 -12.60
CA ASP A 128 -20.56 -24.67 -13.49
C ASP A 128 -21.91 -24.84 -12.76
N ALA A 129 -21.86 -25.33 -11.51
CA ALA A 129 -23.04 -25.41 -10.66
C ALA A 129 -23.63 -24.03 -10.33
N LEU A 130 -22.80 -22.99 -10.19
CA LEU A 130 -23.22 -21.60 -9.98
C LEU A 130 -23.98 -21.04 -11.19
N CYS A 131 -23.53 -21.34 -12.41
CA CYS A 131 -24.19 -20.88 -13.64
C CYS A 131 -25.62 -21.43 -13.80
N GLY A 132 -25.93 -22.61 -13.22
CA GLY A 132 -27.27 -23.19 -13.23
C GLY A 132 -28.23 -22.69 -12.13
N LYS A 133 -27.74 -21.86 -11.19
CA LYS A 133 -28.52 -21.40 -10.03
C LYS A 133 -29.37 -20.17 -10.31
N LYS A 134 -30.41 -19.96 -9.49
CA LYS A 134 -31.16 -18.69 -9.49
C LYS A 134 -30.35 -17.59 -8.81
N ARG A 135 -30.66 -16.33 -9.14
CA ARG A 135 -29.96 -15.13 -8.62
C ARG A 135 -29.65 -15.18 -7.12
N GLY A 136 -30.63 -15.46 -6.26
CA GLY A 136 -30.41 -15.47 -4.81
C GLY A 136 -29.44 -16.56 -4.34
N GLU A 137 -29.46 -17.72 -5.00
CA GLU A 137 -28.53 -18.82 -4.73
C GLU A 137 -27.14 -18.50 -5.29
N GLN A 138 -27.05 -17.75 -6.40
CA GLN A 138 -25.79 -17.27 -6.95
C GLN A 138 -25.12 -16.27 -6.01
N VAL A 139 -25.88 -15.27 -5.52
CA VAL A 139 -25.40 -14.30 -4.52
C VAL A 139 -24.83 -15.02 -3.31
N LYS A 140 -25.58 -16.00 -2.76
CA LYS A 140 -25.12 -16.76 -1.59
C LYS A 140 -23.84 -17.56 -1.88
N ALA A 141 -23.79 -18.29 -3.00
CA ALA A 141 -22.63 -19.12 -3.34
C ALA A 141 -21.36 -18.28 -3.57
N ILE A 142 -21.48 -17.14 -4.26
CA ILE A 142 -20.36 -16.21 -4.47
C ILE A 142 -19.96 -15.55 -3.15
N SER A 143 -20.92 -15.16 -2.30
CA SER A 143 -20.65 -14.58 -0.99
C SER A 143 -19.88 -15.54 -0.08
N ASP A 144 -20.31 -16.81 0.02
CA ASP A 144 -19.60 -17.83 0.79
C ASP A 144 -18.17 -18.06 0.27
N TYR A 145 -17.99 -18.08 -1.06
CA TYR A 145 -16.68 -18.22 -1.70
C TYR A 145 -15.76 -17.03 -1.41
N ILE A 146 -16.26 -15.80 -1.59
CA ILE A 146 -15.50 -14.57 -1.30
C ILE A 146 -15.13 -14.52 0.18
N LYS A 147 -16.07 -14.87 1.07
CA LYS A 147 -15.83 -14.96 2.50
C LYS A 147 -14.63 -15.86 2.80
N GLU A 148 -14.64 -17.10 2.32
CA GLU A 148 -13.57 -18.05 2.61
C GLU A 148 -12.22 -17.60 2.05
N CYS A 149 -12.20 -17.02 0.84
CA CYS A 149 -10.98 -16.44 0.27
C CYS A 149 -10.44 -15.29 1.14
N ALA A 150 -11.31 -14.36 1.52
CA ALA A 150 -10.97 -13.18 2.31
C ALA A 150 -10.47 -13.54 3.71
N GLU A 151 -11.14 -14.49 4.37
CA GLU A 151 -10.74 -15.01 5.67
C GLU A 151 -9.39 -15.74 5.60
N ALA A 152 -9.13 -16.51 4.54
CA ALA A 152 -7.85 -17.19 4.33
C ALA A 152 -6.70 -16.20 4.09
N ILE A 153 -6.91 -15.17 3.26
CA ILE A 153 -5.91 -14.10 3.05
C ILE A 153 -5.60 -13.39 4.37
N ALA A 154 -6.63 -13.02 5.13
CA ALA A 154 -6.45 -12.35 6.43
C ALA A 154 -5.72 -13.26 7.44
N ALA A 155 -6.06 -14.55 7.50
CA ALA A 155 -5.38 -15.50 8.37
C ALA A 155 -3.92 -15.73 7.98
N ALA A 156 -3.63 -15.85 6.68
CA ALA A 156 -2.27 -16.00 6.17
C ALA A 156 -1.40 -14.78 6.51
N ALA A 157 -1.94 -13.57 6.40
CA ALA A 157 -1.25 -12.35 6.81
C ALA A 157 -0.96 -12.32 8.32
N CYS A 158 -1.87 -12.82 9.16
CA CYS A 158 -1.67 -12.93 10.61
C CYS A 158 -0.61 -13.98 11.02
N GLN A 159 -0.26 -14.93 10.15
CA GLN A 159 0.74 -15.95 10.45
C GLN A 159 2.18 -15.44 10.36
N ALA A 160 2.40 -14.19 9.94
CA ALA A 160 3.70 -13.54 10.07
C ALA A 160 4.08 -13.37 11.54
N GLY A 161 4.94 -14.28 12.03
CA GLY A 161 5.74 -14.04 13.22
C GLY A 161 6.79 -12.93 12.97
N PHE A 162 7.50 -12.53 14.01
CA PHE A 162 8.68 -11.68 13.84
C PHE A 162 9.91 -12.54 13.56
N SER A 163 10.77 -12.08 12.65
CA SER A 163 12.12 -12.62 12.47
C SER A 163 13.08 -11.49 12.82
N LEU A 164 13.69 -11.57 14.00
CA LEU A 164 14.64 -10.58 14.48
C LEU A 164 15.97 -11.27 14.78
N LYS A 165 17.01 -10.87 14.08
CA LYS A 165 18.39 -11.20 14.43
C LYS A 165 18.98 -10.03 15.20
N LEU A 166 19.95 -10.30 16.08
CA LEU A 166 20.66 -9.24 16.81
C LEU A 166 21.38 -8.26 15.87
N CYS A 167 21.78 -8.70 14.68
CA CYS A 167 22.33 -7.79 13.66
C CYS A 167 21.30 -6.77 13.17
N ASP A 168 20.01 -7.12 13.12
CA ASP A 168 18.96 -6.22 12.65
C ASP A 168 18.75 -5.05 13.63
N LEU A 169 18.97 -5.28 14.93
CA LEU A 169 19.01 -4.22 15.95
C LEU A 169 20.22 -3.29 15.78
N ALA A 170 21.36 -3.83 15.33
CA ALA A 170 22.54 -3.01 15.03
C ALA A 170 22.33 -2.17 13.77
N GLU A 171 21.58 -2.66 12.79
CA GLU A 171 21.20 -1.90 11.60
C GLU A 171 20.22 -0.76 11.94
N ASP A 172 19.24 -0.99 12.83
CA ASP A 172 18.36 0.08 13.32
C ASP A 172 19.14 1.22 14.01
N TYR A 173 20.12 0.85 14.85
CA TYR A 173 21.01 1.83 15.48
C TYR A 173 21.86 2.58 14.44
N LYS A 174 22.45 1.88 13.46
CA LYS A 174 23.23 2.51 12.39
C LYS A 174 22.36 3.46 11.56
N LEU A 175 21.12 3.08 11.27
CA LEU A 175 20.17 3.91 10.55
C LEU A 175 19.86 5.19 11.32
N ALA A 176 19.62 5.08 12.64
CA ALA A 176 19.46 6.24 13.50
C ALA A 176 20.70 7.16 13.47
N CYS A 177 21.91 6.61 13.60
CA CYS A 177 23.15 7.38 13.48
C CYS A 177 23.29 8.04 12.10
N ALA A 178 22.98 7.33 11.02
CA ALA A 178 23.07 7.85 9.67
C ALA A 178 22.10 9.02 9.44
N PHE A 179 20.87 8.96 9.97
CA PHE A 179 19.94 10.08 9.93
C PHE A 179 20.45 11.28 10.71
N GLU A 180 20.97 11.06 11.92
CA GLU A 180 21.54 12.16 12.72
C GLU A 180 22.72 12.82 12.00
N GLU A 181 23.65 12.01 11.50
CA GLU A 181 24.81 12.48 10.75
C GLU A 181 24.39 13.23 9.49
N ALA A 182 23.39 12.72 8.76
CA ALA A 182 22.86 13.39 7.58
C ALA A 182 22.31 14.77 7.93
N VAL A 183 21.47 14.89 8.96
CA VAL A 183 20.92 16.17 9.43
C VAL A 183 22.04 17.15 9.81
N VAL A 184 23.03 16.71 10.58
CA VAL A 184 24.15 17.56 11.05
C VAL A 184 25.09 17.95 9.90
N SER A 185 25.17 17.14 8.85
CA SER A 185 26.04 17.39 7.70
C SER A 185 25.50 18.44 6.72
N ILE A 186 24.20 18.73 6.74
CA ILE A 186 23.56 19.69 5.83
C ILE A 186 24.10 21.10 6.10
N LYS A 187 24.66 21.71 5.05
CA LYS A 187 25.11 23.11 5.06
C LYS A 187 24.34 23.88 4.02
N SER A 188 23.34 24.64 4.47
CA SER A 188 22.49 25.47 3.61
C SER A 188 22.72 26.95 3.86
N GLU A 189 22.74 27.74 2.79
CA GLU A 189 22.72 29.21 2.84
C GLU A 189 21.30 29.75 3.11
N ARG A 190 20.27 28.90 3.01
CA ARG A 190 18.86 29.30 3.14
C ARG A 190 18.31 29.11 4.55
N TYR A 191 18.78 28.09 5.26
CA TYR A 191 18.28 27.73 6.58
C TYR A 191 19.36 27.09 7.46
N THR A 192 19.05 26.96 8.74
CA THR A 192 19.76 26.10 9.70
C THR A 192 18.87 24.92 10.05
N ILE A 193 19.48 23.76 10.31
CA ILE A 193 18.78 22.54 10.71
C ILE A 193 19.51 21.87 11.87
N GLU A 194 18.79 21.44 12.89
CA GLU A 194 19.34 20.72 14.04
C GLU A 194 18.38 19.62 14.52
N PRO A 195 18.87 18.43 14.90
CA PRO A 195 18.01 17.36 15.41
C PRO A 195 17.57 17.66 16.85
N ASP A 196 16.28 17.49 17.13
CA ASP A 196 15.74 17.51 18.48
C ASP A 196 15.99 16.16 19.16
N ARG A 197 17.18 16.00 19.73
CA ARG A 197 17.61 14.76 20.41
C ARG A 197 16.76 14.40 21.63
N LYS A 198 15.90 15.30 22.11
CA LYS A 198 15.04 15.07 23.28
C LYS A 198 13.60 14.74 22.91
N CYS A 199 13.26 14.79 21.63
CA CYS A 199 11.90 14.47 21.19
C CYS A 199 11.59 12.98 21.47
N PRO A 200 10.53 12.68 22.25
CA PRO A 200 10.17 11.30 22.56
C PRO A 200 9.68 10.52 21.33
N ASP A 201 9.29 11.21 20.25
CA ASP A 201 8.76 10.60 19.03
C ASP A 201 9.85 10.18 18.03
N ASN A 202 11.13 10.46 18.31
CA ASN A 202 12.25 10.12 17.43
C ASN A 202 12.34 8.61 17.17
N PHE A 203 12.02 7.78 18.15
CA PHE A 203 12.15 6.33 18.06
C PHE A 203 10.92 5.67 18.63
N GLY A 204 10.09 5.11 17.75
CA GLY A 204 8.82 4.50 18.10
C GLY A 204 8.62 3.15 17.42
N GLN A 205 7.48 2.52 17.73
CA GLN A 205 7.13 1.21 17.17
C GLN A 205 6.92 1.23 15.64
N TYR A 206 6.70 2.40 15.05
CA TYR A 206 6.31 2.55 13.64
C TYR A 206 7.36 3.26 12.78
N ALA A 207 8.26 4.01 13.39
CA ALA A 207 9.26 4.82 12.71
C ALA A 207 10.45 5.13 13.62
N ALA A 208 11.61 5.29 13.00
CA ALA A 208 12.85 5.72 13.64
C ALA A 208 13.49 6.85 12.85
N GLY A 209 13.97 7.88 13.55
CA GLY A 209 14.65 9.03 12.97
C GLY A 209 14.71 10.22 13.92
N TYR A 210 14.71 11.44 13.39
CA TYR A 210 14.75 12.67 14.18
C TYR A 210 13.74 13.70 13.73
N ARG A 211 12.96 14.20 14.69
CA ARG A 211 12.37 15.53 14.58
C ARG A 211 13.49 16.57 14.55
N CYS A 212 13.37 17.57 13.69
CA CYS A 212 14.41 18.56 13.48
C CYS A 212 13.85 19.96 13.57
N PHE A 213 14.59 20.87 14.22
CA PHE A 213 14.33 22.30 14.14
C PHE A 213 14.94 22.84 12.86
N VAL A 214 14.12 23.35 11.96
CA VAL A 214 14.54 24.03 10.73
C VAL A 214 14.15 25.49 10.85
N LYS A 215 15.10 26.40 10.60
CA LYS A 215 14.83 27.85 10.61
C LYS A 215 15.45 28.52 9.40
N THR A 216 14.69 29.34 8.68
CA THR A 216 15.27 30.16 7.62
C THR A 216 16.28 31.15 8.20
N ARG A 217 17.36 31.45 7.47
CA ARG A 217 18.42 32.35 7.99
C ARG A 217 17.97 33.79 8.21
N ASP A 218 16.88 34.21 7.56
CA ASP A 218 16.21 35.49 7.79
C ASP A 218 15.25 35.48 9.00
N GLY A 219 15.09 34.33 9.66
CA GLY A 219 14.23 34.13 10.83
C GLY A 219 12.73 34.22 10.54
N GLN A 220 12.31 34.23 9.27
CA GLN A 220 10.91 34.42 8.88
C GLN A 220 10.08 33.14 8.99
N GLN A 221 10.70 31.96 8.93
CA GLN A 221 10.00 30.68 8.93
C GLN A 221 10.74 29.63 9.75
N ASP A 222 9.97 28.96 10.60
CA ASP A 222 10.40 27.79 11.35
C ASP A 222 9.55 26.58 10.91
N LEU A 223 10.22 25.45 10.69
CA LEU A 223 9.59 24.14 10.52
C LEU A 223 10.14 23.18 11.57
N TYR A 224 9.33 22.18 11.89
CA TYR A 224 9.63 21.07 12.80
C TYR A 224 9.35 19.71 12.11
N PRO A 225 10.02 19.42 10.98
CA PRO A 225 9.82 18.18 10.25
C PRO A 225 10.32 16.95 11.01
N TYR A 226 9.74 15.79 10.68
CA TYR A 226 10.27 14.48 11.04
C TYR A 226 11.01 13.87 9.84
N PHE A 227 12.25 13.46 10.05
CA PHE A 227 13.04 12.72 9.09
C PHE A 227 13.37 11.35 9.62
N GLY A 228 13.12 10.30 8.85
CA GLY A 228 13.39 8.95 9.32
C GLY A 228 12.97 7.88 8.35
N ALA A 229 12.75 6.68 8.87
CA ALA A 229 12.17 5.55 8.15
C ALA A 229 10.87 5.11 8.83
N ILE A 230 9.79 4.93 8.05
CA ILE A 230 8.58 4.23 8.48
C ILE A 230 8.74 2.76 8.07
N TYR A 231 8.61 1.84 9.01
CA TYR A 231 8.72 0.39 8.79
C TYR A 231 7.49 -0.38 9.29
N SER A 232 6.33 0.28 9.31
CA SER A 232 5.08 -0.31 9.80
C SER A 232 4.31 -1.00 8.68
N TYR A 233 4.02 -2.28 8.85
CA TYR A 233 3.10 -3.03 7.98
C TYR A 233 1.67 -2.44 7.97
N LYS A 234 1.31 -1.62 8.98
CA LYS A 234 0.02 -0.93 9.06
C LYS A 234 0.01 0.43 8.37
N LYS A 235 1.17 0.99 8.01
CA LYS A 235 1.28 2.32 7.40
C LYS A 235 1.92 2.21 6.02
N THR A 236 1.14 2.49 4.98
CA THR A 236 1.65 2.59 3.61
C THR A 236 1.56 4.04 3.13
N PRO A 237 2.58 4.53 2.38
CA PRO A 237 3.82 3.84 2.07
C PRO A 237 4.78 3.77 3.29
N TYR A 238 5.65 2.77 3.28
CA TYR A 238 6.78 2.61 4.20
C TYR A 238 8.08 2.98 3.46
N GLY A 239 9.14 3.27 4.20
CA GLY A 239 10.43 3.69 3.63
C GLY A 239 10.99 4.95 4.28
N ILE A 240 12.07 5.48 3.68
CA ILE A 240 12.74 6.70 4.14
C ILE A 240 11.88 7.90 3.75
N PHE A 241 11.66 8.81 4.69
CA PHE A 241 10.71 9.89 4.50
C PHE A 241 11.11 11.18 5.23
N ALA A 242 10.48 12.26 4.77
CA ALA A 242 10.39 13.55 5.42
C ALA A 242 8.91 13.91 5.60
N GLU A 243 8.53 14.41 6.78
CA GLU A 243 7.14 14.76 7.10
C GLU A 243 7.04 16.11 7.81
N ILE A 244 5.98 16.86 7.51
CA ILE A 244 5.42 17.87 8.41
C ILE A 244 3.95 17.58 8.68
N ASP A 245 3.47 18.01 9.83
CA ASP A 245 2.10 17.80 10.29
C ASP A 245 1.43 19.11 10.71
N LYS A 246 0.10 19.14 10.62
CA LYS A 246 -0.69 20.34 10.96
C LYS A 246 -0.60 20.75 12.43
N LEU A 247 -0.38 19.79 13.34
CA LEU A 247 -0.36 20.05 14.79
C LEU A 247 0.87 20.89 15.17
N ASN A 248 2.03 20.54 14.61
CA ASN A 248 3.29 21.25 14.85
C ASN A 248 3.45 22.49 13.95
N HIS A 249 2.59 22.67 12.94
CA HIS A 249 2.71 23.75 11.95
C HIS A 249 1.39 24.50 11.66
N PRO A 250 0.61 24.92 12.67
CA PRO A 250 -0.72 25.50 12.43
C PRO A 250 -0.70 26.79 11.59
N GLY A 251 0.43 27.52 11.57
CA GLY A 251 0.57 28.80 10.85
C GLY A 251 1.03 28.70 9.39
N CYS A 252 1.55 27.55 8.94
CA CYS A 252 2.08 27.39 7.58
C CYS A 252 1.64 26.10 6.87
N TYR A 253 1.11 25.10 7.58
CA TYR A 253 0.73 23.80 7.00
C TYR A 253 -0.20 23.94 5.80
N ASP A 254 -1.27 24.75 5.88
CA ASP A 254 -2.25 24.84 4.80
C ASP A 254 -1.62 25.47 3.53
N ARG A 255 -0.66 26.40 3.68
CA ARG A 255 0.12 26.93 2.53
C ARG A 255 1.05 25.87 1.97
N ALA A 256 1.81 25.19 2.82
CA ALA A 256 2.68 24.09 2.42
C ALA A 256 1.91 22.99 1.67
N TYR A 257 0.75 22.59 2.19
CA TYR A 257 -0.10 21.56 1.60
C TYR A 257 -0.60 21.94 0.21
N ALA A 258 -0.96 23.22 0.02
CA ALA A 258 -1.40 23.74 -1.28
C ALA A 258 -0.24 23.97 -2.26
N GLY A 259 0.92 24.41 -1.76
CA GLY A 259 2.07 24.85 -2.55
C GLY A 259 3.09 23.77 -2.90
N ILE A 260 3.17 22.69 -2.12
CA ILE A 260 4.16 21.63 -2.33
C ILE A 260 3.89 20.89 -3.65
N LYS A 261 4.94 20.73 -4.45
CA LYS A 261 4.91 20.12 -5.79
C LYS A 261 5.63 18.77 -5.78
N GLU A 262 5.31 17.94 -6.76
CA GLU A 262 6.10 16.75 -7.09
C GLU A 262 7.53 17.18 -7.46
N ASP A 263 8.50 16.36 -7.06
CA ASP A 263 9.92 16.54 -7.37
C ASP A 263 10.52 15.15 -7.65
N PRO A 264 11.38 14.97 -8.66
CA PRO A 264 12.01 13.66 -8.91
C PRO A 264 12.74 13.07 -7.70
N ALA A 265 13.15 13.90 -6.73
CA ALA A 265 13.81 13.46 -5.50
C ALA A 265 12.89 12.77 -4.48
N TYR A 266 11.56 12.86 -4.62
CA TYR A 266 10.62 12.23 -3.70
C TYR A 266 9.27 11.85 -4.31
N GLU A 267 8.63 10.85 -3.74
CA GLU A 267 7.23 10.52 -3.96
C GLU A 267 6.37 11.24 -2.91
N LEU A 268 5.53 12.18 -3.36
CA LEU A 268 4.68 12.97 -2.48
C LEU A 268 3.41 12.19 -2.08
N SER A 269 3.17 12.06 -0.78
CA SER A 269 1.96 11.44 -0.23
C SER A 269 1.17 12.44 0.61
N LYS A 270 -0.05 12.72 0.13
CA LYS A 270 -1.10 13.50 0.84
C LYS A 270 -2.30 12.64 1.24
N LYS A 271 -2.13 11.31 1.28
CA LYS A 271 -3.21 10.34 1.53
C LYS A 271 -3.73 10.36 2.97
N ASP A 272 -2.97 10.96 3.88
CA ASP A 272 -3.24 10.96 5.32
C ASP A 272 -3.23 12.41 5.85
N PRO A 273 -4.22 13.26 5.54
CA PRO A 273 -4.37 14.53 6.25
C PRO A 273 -4.58 14.22 7.74
N PRO A 274 -3.79 14.81 8.66
CA PRO A 274 -3.15 16.12 8.58
C PRO A 274 -1.62 16.13 8.30
N PHE A 275 -1.11 15.20 7.49
CA PHE A 275 0.32 15.06 7.19
C PHE A 275 0.65 15.37 5.72
N ILE A 276 1.83 15.95 5.50
CA ILE A 276 2.51 16.00 4.19
C ILE A 276 3.75 15.12 4.31
N LYS A 277 3.81 14.03 3.55
CA LYS A 277 4.94 13.09 3.58
C LYS A 277 5.62 13.05 2.21
N MET A 278 6.93 13.12 2.19
CA MET A 278 7.78 12.97 1.00
C MET A 278 8.65 11.73 1.21
N PHE A 279 8.48 10.72 0.38
CA PHE A 279 9.20 9.45 0.49
C PHE A 279 10.34 9.39 -0.51
N MET A 280 11.49 8.87 -0.10
CA MET A 280 12.59 8.57 -1.02
C MET A 280 12.12 7.49 -2.02
N PRO A 281 12.32 7.68 -3.34
CA PRO A 281 11.90 6.70 -4.34
C PRO A 281 12.54 5.32 -4.12
N ALA A 282 11.84 4.23 -4.45
CA ALA A 282 12.33 2.87 -4.18
C ALA A 282 13.70 2.57 -4.82
N ALA A 283 13.93 3.05 -6.05
CA ALA A 283 15.22 2.90 -6.75
C ALA A 283 16.36 3.62 -6.02
N ASP A 284 16.07 4.73 -5.36
CA ASP A 284 17.04 5.47 -4.56
C ASP A 284 17.32 4.78 -3.22
N VAL A 285 16.33 4.12 -2.62
CA VAL A 285 16.54 3.25 -1.44
C VAL A 285 17.42 2.05 -1.78
N GLU A 286 17.21 1.40 -2.93
CA GLU A 286 18.09 0.32 -3.42
C GLU A 286 19.52 0.80 -3.62
N ARG A 287 19.69 1.99 -4.24
CA ARG A 287 20.99 2.62 -4.38
C ARG A 287 21.62 2.92 -3.03
N LEU A 288 20.89 3.51 -2.10
CA LEU A 288 21.35 3.79 -0.73
C LEU A 288 21.90 2.54 -0.05
N ASN A 289 21.20 1.42 -0.16
CA ASN A 289 21.61 0.13 0.42
C ASN A 289 22.90 -0.44 -0.20
N SER A 290 23.29 0.01 -1.40
CA SER A 290 24.54 -0.41 -2.06
C SER A 290 25.76 0.45 -1.70
N LEU A 291 25.56 1.59 -1.02
CA LEU A 291 26.61 2.53 -0.66
C LEU A 291 27.29 2.15 0.67
N ASP A 292 28.50 2.65 0.88
CA ASP A 292 29.11 2.66 2.21
C ASP A 292 28.43 3.70 3.12
N HIS A 293 28.70 3.65 4.43
CA HIS A 293 28.09 4.54 5.42
C HIS A 293 28.19 6.02 5.05
N ARG A 294 29.36 6.46 4.55
CA ARG A 294 29.56 7.85 4.14
C ARG A 294 28.67 8.20 2.94
N GLY A 295 28.62 7.35 1.92
CA GLY A 295 27.73 7.54 0.77
C GLY A 295 26.26 7.53 1.17
N GLN A 296 25.87 6.73 2.17
CA GLN A 296 24.53 6.73 2.72
C GLN A 296 24.18 8.06 3.38
N VAL A 297 25.05 8.57 4.25
CA VAL A 297 24.89 9.87 4.90
C VAL A 297 24.80 11.00 3.89
N GLU A 298 25.66 11.02 2.86
CA GLU A 298 25.65 12.03 1.79
C GLU A 298 24.33 12.00 1.00
N MET A 299 23.84 10.81 0.66
CA MET A 299 22.59 10.64 -0.09
C MET A 299 21.36 11.03 0.74
N LEU A 300 21.33 10.64 2.01
CA LEU A 300 20.29 11.06 2.95
C LEU A 300 20.29 12.58 3.12
N ALA A 301 21.46 13.20 3.32
CA ALA A 301 21.58 14.65 3.48
C ALA A 301 21.05 15.41 2.24
N GLY A 302 21.38 14.92 1.03
CA GLY A 302 20.86 15.49 -0.21
C GLY A 302 19.34 15.39 -0.33
N PHE A 303 18.77 14.23 -0.02
CA PHE A 303 17.32 14.03 0.00
C PHE A 303 16.62 14.98 0.99
N LEU A 304 17.17 15.09 2.20
CA LEU A 304 16.67 15.96 3.26
C LEU A 304 16.72 17.43 2.85
N ASP A 305 17.82 17.88 2.23
CA ASP A 305 18.00 19.27 1.80
C ASP A 305 16.96 19.69 0.75
N VAL A 306 16.67 18.81 -0.22
CA VAL A 306 15.61 19.03 -1.22
C VAL A 306 14.24 19.09 -0.55
N CYS A 307 13.93 18.13 0.33
CA CYS A 307 12.66 18.09 1.05
C CYS A 307 12.41 19.38 1.87
N VAL A 308 13.40 19.80 2.67
CA VAL A 308 13.31 21.03 3.47
C VAL A 308 13.14 22.25 2.58
N THR A 309 13.95 22.35 1.53
CA THR A 309 13.92 23.47 0.59
C THR A 309 12.54 23.63 -0.04
N ASN A 310 11.99 22.53 -0.56
CA ASN A 310 10.67 22.53 -1.21
C ASN A 310 9.54 22.82 -0.20
N LEU A 311 9.64 22.31 1.03
CA LEU A 311 8.68 22.64 2.10
C LEU A 311 8.70 24.12 2.47
N LEU A 312 9.89 24.71 2.62
CA LEU A 312 10.04 26.13 2.92
C LEU A 312 9.45 26.99 1.80
N ASP A 313 9.75 26.67 0.54
CA ASP A 313 9.21 27.38 -0.61
C ASP A 313 7.68 27.27 -0.71
N ALA A 314 7.12 26.11 -0.38
CA ALA A 314 5.67 25.90 -0.33
C ALA A 314 4.98 26.61 0.86
N SER A 315 5.71 26.89 1.94
CA SER A 315 5.19 27.47 3.18
C SER A 315 5.13 29.01 3.18
N ARG A 316 5.72 29.66 2.17
CA ARG A 316 5.76 31.11 1.98
C ARG A 316 4.40 31.72 1.71
#